data_AF-A0AAV3Q1G3-F1
#
_entry.id   AF-A0AAV3Q1G3-F1
#
_cell.length_a   1.000
_cell.length_b   1.000
_cell.length_c   1.000
_cell.angle_alpha   90.00
_cell.angle_beta   90.00
_cell.angle_gamma   90.00
#
_symmetry.space_group_name_H-M   'P 1'
#
loop_
_entity.id
_entity.type
_entity.pdbx_description
1 polymer ?
#
loop_
_entity_poly.entity_id
_entity_poly.type
_entity_poly.pdbx_seq_one_letter_code
_entity_poly.pdbx_strand_id
1 'polypeptide(L)'
;MKENIGDSYLKKPEFAAHPSLTKFQLKVPIQRQVLRSDPSIITRVIQQTPRFVIFGSDGLWDHLTNEKAVDIVNSHPRNGIAKRLLDIIKVLS
;
A
#
# COMPACT_ATOMS: atom_id res chain seq x y z
N MET A 1 6.17 -7.53 -11.36
CA MET A 1 6.75 -8.21 -10.17
C MET A 1 6.23 -7.48 -8.94
N LYS A 2 5.89 -8.17 -7.85
CA LYS A 2 5.38 -7.50 -6.65
C LYS A 2 6.51 -6.81 -5.89
N GLU A 3 6.22 -5.65 -5.33
CA GLU A 3 7.13 -4.87 -4.50
C GLU A 3 6.71 -5.06 -3.04
N ASN A 4 7.66 -5.42 -2.17
CA ASN A 4 7.44 -5.50 -0.73
C ASN A 4 8.72 -5.16 0.03
N ILE A 5 8.58 -4.53 1.19
CA ILE A 5 9.65 -4.36 2.16
C ILE A 5 9.61 -5.56 3.12
N GLY A 6 10.77 -6.12 3.48
CA GLY A 6 10.82 -7.40 4.23
C GLY A 6 10.88 -8.62 3.29
N ASP A 7 10.36 -9.76 3.73
CA ASP A 7 10.34 -11.04 3.00
C ASP A 7 11.65 -11.37 2.26
N SER A 8 12.79 -11.20 2.94
CA SER A 8 14.12 -11.31 2.35
C SER A 8 14.37 -12.69 1.71
N TYR A 9 13.78 -13.74 2.27
CA TYR A 9 13.81 -15.12 1.75
C TYR A 9 13.17 -15.27 0.36
N LEU A 10 12.31 -14.33 -0.07
CA LEU A 10 11.74 -14.26 -1.43
C LEU A 10 12.53 -13.35 -2.38
N LYS A 11 13.59 -12.71 -1.88
CA LYS A 11 14.41 -11.76 -2.64
C LYS A 11 15.74 -12.36 -3.04
N LYS A 12 16.43 -13.01 -2.09
CA LYS A 12 17.70 -13.68 -2.34
C LYS A 12 17.78 -15.04 -1.66
N PRO A 13 18.31 -16.09 -2.32
CA PRO A 13 18.36 -17.45 -1.78
C PRO A 13 19.10 -17.57 -0.44
N GLU A 14 20.14 -16.75 -0.22
CA GLU A 14 20.94 -16.75 1.01
C GLU A 14 20.12 -16.47 2.27
N PHE A 15 18.99 -15.77 2.15
CA PHE A 15 18.11 -15.47 3.28
C PHE A 15 17.10 -16.60 3.59
N ALA A 16 16.86 -17.52 2.65
CA ALA A 16 15.97 -18.67 2.86
C ALA A 16 16.68 -19.87 3.53
N ALA A 17 18.02 -19.90 3.49
CA ALA A 17 18.83 -21.03 3.93
C ALA A 17 19.32 -20.94 5.39
N HIS A 18 18.96 -19.89 6.14
CA HIS A 18 19.53 -19.71 7.49
C HIS A 18 18.90 -20.69 8.50
N PRO A 19 19.69 -21.51 9.21
CA PRO A 19 19.18 -22.55 10.12
C PRO A 19 18.26 -22.03 11.24
N SER A 20 18.46 -20.78 11.68
CA SER A 20 17.64 -20.14 12.72
C SER A 20 16.28 -19.62 12.23
N LEU A 21 16.02 -19.60 10.92
CA LEU A 21 14.80 -19.07 10.32
C LEU A 21 13.84 -20.18 9.87
N THR A 22 13.54 -21.12 10.77
CA THR A 22 12.68 -22.29 10.49
C THR A 22 11.31 -21.93 9.90
N LYS A 23 10.73 -20.78 10.27
CA LYS A 23 9.45 -20.28 9.71
C LYS A 23 9.54 -19.84 8.24
N PHE A 24 10.73 -19.47 7.76
CA PHE A 24 10.94 -18.87 6.44
C PHE A 24 11.73 -19.77 5.49
N GLN A 25 11.95 -21.03 5.88
CA GLN A 25 12.57 -22.03 5.01
C GLN A 25 11.60 -22.40 3.88
N LEU A 26 12.05 -22.14 2.65
CA LEU A 26 11.33 -22.57 1.47
C LEU A 26 11.62 -24.05 1.21
N LYS A 27 10.58 -24.84 0.94
CA LYS A 27 10.72 -26.25 0.54
C LYS A 27 11.57 -26.41 -0.73
N VAL A 28 11.54 -25.40 -1.60
CA VAL A 28 12.32 -25.33 -2.83
C VAL A 28 13.00 -23.96 -2.88
N PRO A 29 14.33 -23.87 -3.04
CA PRO A 29 15.02 -22.59 -3.18
C PRO A 29 14.51 -21.80 -4.38
N ILE A 30 14.37 -20.48 -4.23
CA ILE A 30 14.07 -19.60 -5.37
C ILE A 30 15.27 -19.55 -6.32
N GLN A 31 15.03 -19.70 -7.62
CA GLN A 31 16.09 -19.58 -8.64
C GLN A 31 16.36 -18.13 -9.04
N ARG A 32 15.41 -17.23 -8.78
CA ARG A 32 15.48 -15.79 -9.08
C ARG A 32 14.63 -15.00 -8.10
N GLN A 33 14.89 -13.71 -8.01
CA GLN A 33 14.11 -12.78 -7.19
C GLN A 33 12.62 -12.82 -7.56
N VAL A 34 11.75 -13.00 -6.56
CA VAL A 34 10.29 -13.02 -6.73
C VAL A 34 9.66 -11.69 -6.30
N LEU A 35 10.29 -11.00 -5.35
CA LEU A 35 9.86 -9.69 -4.83
C LEU A 35 10.95 -8.64 -4.99
N ARG A 36 10.58 -7.41 -5.35
CA ARG A 36 11.45 -6.22 -5.31
C ARG A 36 11.22 -5.40 -4.04
N SER A 37 12.19 -4.57 -3.70
CA SER A 37 12.08 -3.61 -2.58
C SER A 37 12.42 -2.19 -2.99
N ASP A 38 12.90 -2.00 -4.20
CA ASP A 38 13.08 -0.66 -4.74
C ASP A 38 11.70 -0.06 -5.05
N PRO A 39 11.47 1.19 -4.65
CA PRO A 39 10.19 1.85 -4.87
C PRO A 39 10.09 2.39 -6.30
N SER A 40 8.86 2.46 -6.80
CA SER A 40 8.53 3.33 -7.94
C SER A 40 8.49 4.79 -7.47
N ILE A 41 9.26 5.68 -8.11
CA ILE A 41 9.35 7.11 -7.75
C ILE A 41 8.56 7.94 -8.77
N ILE A 42 7.63 8.77 -8.28
CA ILE A 42 6.86 9.70 -9.10
C ILE A 42 7.00 11.11 -8.48
N THR A 43 7.35 12.09 -9.32
CA THR A 43 7.42 13.51 -8.92
C THR A 43 6.31 14.29 -9.61
N ARG A 44 5.62 15.17 -8.88
CA ARG A 44 4.57 16.05 -9.42
C ARG A 44 4.71 17.46 -8.84
N VAL A 45 4.54 18.47 -9.69
CA VAL A 45 4.50 19.87 -9.27
C VAL A 45 3.10 20.19 -8.72
N ILE A 46 3.05 20.68 -7.49
CA ILE A 46 1.79 21.09 -6.84
C ILE A 46 1.53 22.56 -7.18
N GLN A 47 0.35 22.86 -7.74
CA GLN A 47 -0.08 24.24 -8.03
C GLN A 47 -0.70 24.89 -6.79
N GLN A 48 -0.73 26.23 -6.75
CA GLN A 48 -1.00 27.05 -5.54
C GLN A 48 -2.46 27.10 -5.05
N THR A 49 -3.43 26.44 -5.69
CA THR A 49 -4.85 26.44 -5.26
C THR A 49 -5.19 25.17 -4.47
N PRO A 50 -6.12 25.22 -3.49
CA PRO A 50 -6.19 24.23 -2.43
C PRO A 50 -6.45 22.83 -2.99
N ARG A 51 -5.39 22.01 -2.95
CA ARG A 51 -5.40 20.60 -3.30
C ARG A 51 -5.05 19.81 -2.05
N PHE A 52 -5.86 18.82 -1.75
CA PHE A 52 -5.50 17.78 -0.78
C PHE A 52 -4.96 16.58 -1.54
N VAL A 53 -4.23 15.73 -0.82
CA VAL A 53 -3.82 14.41 -1.30
C VAL A 53 -4.45 13.38 -0.39
N ILE A 54 -5.05 12.34 -0.98
CA ILE A 54 -5.59 11.20 -0.24
C ILE A 54 -4.61 10.05 -0.43
N PHE A 55 -4.07 9.55 0.69
CA PHE A 55 -3.35 8.29 0.75
C PHE A 55 -4.21 7.28 1.52
N GLY A 56 -4.28 6.06 1.00
CA GLY A 56 -4.99 4.94 1.60
C GLY A 56 -4.37 3.64 1.16
N SER A 57 -4.45 2.62 2.01
CA SER A 57 -4.13 1.24 1.62
C SER A 57 -5.18 0.68 0.67
N ASP A 58 -4.85 -0.42 -0.01
CA ASP A 58 -5.78 -1.14 -0.90
C ASP A 58 -7.16 -1.35 -0.27
N GLY A 59 -7.23 -1.73 1.01
CA GLY A 59 -8.50 -1.91 1.72
C GLY A 59 -9.42 -0.69 1.81
N LEU A 60 -8.91 0.54 1.61
CA LEU A 60 -9.77 1.72 1.44
C LEU A 60 -10.39 1.74 0.03
N TRP A 61 -9.53 1.50 -0.97
CA TRP A 61 -9.85 1.61 -2.39
C TRP A 61 -10.64 0.41 -2.93
N ASP A 62 -10.60 -0.72 -2.23
CA ASP A 62 -11.46 -1.88 -2.48
C ASP A 62 -12.95 -1.55 -2.34
N HIS A 63 -13.28 -0.50 -1.57
CA HIS A 63 -14.66 -0.06 -1.31
C HIS A 63 -15.00 1.34 -1.83
N LEU A 64 -14.01 2.10 -2.31
CA LEU A 64 -14.18 3.50 -2.67
C LEU A 64 -13.43 3.86 -3.94
N THR A 65 -14.13 4.44 -4.92
CA THR A 65 -13.47 4.97 -6.12
C THR A 65 -12.74 6.27 -5.81
N ASN A 66 -11.74 6.61 -6.63
CA ASN A 66 -10.98 7.86 -6.49
C ASN A 66 -11.91 9.09 -6.52
N GLU A 67 -12.88 9.09 -7.43
CA GLU A 67 -13.83 10.20 -7.62
C GLU A 67 -14.69 10.37 -6.36
N LYS A 68 -15.24 9.27 -5.83
CA LYS A 68 -16.09 9.32 -4.63
C LYS A 68 -15.30 9.77 -3.40
N ALA A 69 -14.04 9.36 -3.27
CA ALA A 69 -13.16 9.84 -2.21
C ALA A 69 -12.90 11.35 -2.34
N VAL A 70 -12.62 11.83 -3.55
CA VAL A 70 -12.44 13.27 -3.84
C VAL A 70 -13.71 14.05 -3.51
N ASP A 71 -14.89 13.56 -3.89
CA ASP A 71 -16.16 14.21 -3.64
C ASP A 71 -16.48 14.32 -2.14
N ILE A 72 -16.28 13.23 -1.38
CA ILE A 72 -16.45 13.25 0.08
C ILE A 72 -15.51 14.29 0.71
N VAL A 73 -14.26 14.29 0.29
CA VAL A 73 -13.21 15.13 0.85
C VAL A 73 -13.40 16.60 0.44
N ASN A 74 -14.00 16.89 -0.72
CA ASN A 74 -14.38 18.25 -1.13
C ASN A 74 -15.64 18.77 -0.43
N SER A 75 -16.60 17.90 -0.15
CA SER A 75 -17.92 18.29 0.38
C SER A 75 -17.99 18.45 1.91
N HIS A 76 -16.89 18.17 2.63
CA HIS A 76 -16.89 18.12 4.09
C HIS A 76 -15.71 18.90 4.71
N PRO A 77 -15.84 19.37 5.96
CA PRO A 77 -14.72 19.94 6.71
C PRO A 77 -13.55 18.98 6.81
N ARG A 78 -12.33 19.52 6.75
CA ARG A 78 -11.07 18.73 6.81
C ARG A 78 -10.88 18.03 8.15
N ASN A 79 -11.35 18.63 9.24
CA ASN A 79 -11.21 18.04 10.56
C ASN A 79 -12.00 16.72 10.63
N GLY A 80 -11.31 15.62 10.94
CA GLY A 80 -11.89 14.28 11.01
C GLY A 80 -12.22 13.62 9.67
N ILE A 81 -11.76 14.18 8.54
CA ILE A 81 -12.16 13.68 7.20
C ILE A 81 -11.73 12.23 6.93
N ALA A 82 -10.56 11.82 7.43
CA ALA A 82 -10.08 10.44 7.30
C ALA A 82 -11.01 9.45 8.00
N LYS A 83 -11.50 9.79 9.21
CA LYS A 83 -12.46 8.95 9.94
C LYS A 83 -13.79 8.85 9.19
N ARG A 84 -14.28 9.97 8.63
CA ARG A 84 -15.50 10.00 7.82
C ARG A 84 -15.42 9.09 6.59
N LEU A 85 -14.28 9.06 5.90
CA LEU A 85 -14.06 8.14 4.80
C LEU A 85 -14.24 6.67 5.24
N LEU A 86 -13.72 6.31 6.41
CA LEU A 86 -13.88 4.96 6.98
C LEU A 86 -15.33 4.66 7.38
N ASP A 87 -16.00 5.60 8.03
CA ASP A 87 -17.38 5.42 8.49
C ASP A 87 -18.34 5.22 7.31
N ILE A 88 -18.12 5.90 6.17
CA ILE A 88 -18.91 5.70 4.94
C ILE A 88 -18.71 4.30 4.34
N ILE A 89 -17.49 3.78 4.35
CA ILE A 89 -17.19 2.43 3.86
C ILE A 89 -17.91 1.38 4.71
N LYS A 90 -17.90 1.53 6.04
CA LYS A 90 -18.56 0.60 6.96
C LYS A 90 -20.08 0.53 6.82
N VAL A 91 -20.72 1.57 6.28
CA VAL A 91 -22.17 1.59 6.03
C VAL A 91 -22.54 0.84 4.75
N LEU A 92 -21.58 0.64 3.84
CA LEU A 92 -21.78 -0.02 2.54
C LEU A 92 -21.35 -1.50 2.52
N SER A 93 -20.72 -1.97 3.59
CA SER A 93 -20.26 -3.36 3.81
C SER A 93 -21.20 -4.12 4.73
#